data_AF-A0A4P9ZXM9-F1
#
_entry.id   AF-A0A4P9ZXM9-F1
#
_cell.length_a   1.000
_cell.length_b   1.000
_cell.length_c   1.000
_cell.angle_alpha   90.00
_cell.angle_beta   90.00
_cell.angle_gamma   90.00
#
_symmetry.space_group_name_H-M   'P 1'
#
loop_
_entity.id
_entity.type
_entity.pdbx_description
1 polymer ?
#
loop_
_entity_poly.entity_id
_entity_poly.type
_entity_poly.pdbx_seq_one_letter_code
_entity_poly.pdbx_strand_id
1 'polypeptide(L)'
;KYLDQLQAIADRRQQALTIDLADVGKFDQQDGSLLRNIMANTKRYVDLFSQAIDSLMPAPTVDISYEDDVIDVILYQRRQRELVAQSNAAATGSMYESGAADTQYPPMLTRRYAVYFQPPANQKALAVRDVSGRQMGHLVTVRGIVTRVTDVKPFMVVCAYSCDQCGYEIFQEVTQKQFTPL
;
A
#
# COMPACT_ATOMS: atom_id res chain seq x y z
N LYS A 1 -13.83 15.11 2.76
CA LYS A 1 -13.98 13.64 2.97
C LYS A 1 -12.64 12.93 2.80
N TYR A 2 -12.13 12.74 1.57
CA TYR A 2 -10.93 11.93 1.36
C TYR A 2 -9.64 12.63 1.81
N LEU A 3 -9.51 13.95 1.63
CA LEU A 3 -8.37 14.72 2.16
C LEU A 3 -8.29 14.66 3.69
N ASP A 4 -9.43 14.77 4.39
CA ASP A 4 -9.47 14.67 5.85
C ASP A 4 -9.04 13.27 6.33
N GLN A 5 -9.44 12.22 5.61
CA GLN A 5 -8.98 10.86 5.89
C GLN A 5 -7.48 10.69 5.60
N LEU A 6 -6.96 11.30 4.53
CA LEU A 6 -5.51 11.30 4.26
C LEU A 6 -4.74 12.01 5.37
N GLN A 7 -5.24 13.13 5.89
CA GLN A 7 -4.64 13.79 7.04
C GLN A 7 -4.70 12.92 8.29
N ALA A 8 -5.82 12.25 8.55
CA ALA A 8 -5.94 11.32 9.68
C ALA A 8 -4.98 10.12 9.56
N ILE A 9 -4.68 9.67 8.35
CA ILE A 9 -3.67 8.64 8.06
C ILE A 9 -2.26 9.20 8.28
N ALA A 10 -1.96 10.40 7.78
CA ALA A 10 -0.67 11.07 7.99
C ALA A 10 -0.40 11.31 9.50
N ASP A 11 -1.43 11.68 10.26
CA ASP A 11 -1.38 11.87 11.71
C ASP A 11 -1.45 10.53 12.50
N ARG A 12 -1.43 9.38 11.81
CA ARG A 12 -1.45 8.02 12.40
C ARG A 12 -2.68 7.67 13.24
N ARG A 13 -3.78 8.38 13.06
CA ARG A 13 -5.05 8.07 13.72
C ARG A 13 -5.85 7.00 12.97
N GLN A 14 -5.53 6.78 11.69
CA GLN A 14 -6.26 5.88 10.80
C GLN A 14 -5.28 5.05 9.96
N GLN A 15 -5.57 3.76 9.82
CA GLN A 15 -4.74 2.80 9.05
C GLN A 15 -5.46 2.23 7.83
N ALA A 16 -6.72 2.58 7.60
CA ALA A 16 -7.53 2.04 6.51
C ALA A 16 -8.23 3.18 5.76
N LEU A 17 -7.95 3.35 4.47
CA LEU A 17 -8.66 4.28 3.60
C LEU A 17 -9.74 3.52 2.82
N THR A 18 -11.01 3.78 3.12
CA THR A 18 -12.13 3.18 2.40
C THR A 18 -12.65 4.14 1.35
N ILE A 19 -12.49 3.78 0.08
CA ILE A 19 -12.95 4.54 -1.07
C ILE A 19 -14.33 4.02 -1.49
N ASP A 20 -15.32 4.91 -1.48
CA ASP A 20 -16.68 4.57 -1.91
C ASP A 20 -16.78 4.61 -3.43
N LEU A 21 -17.08 3.47 -4.06
CA LEU A 21 -17.25 3.38 -5.50
C LEU A 21 -18.47 4.17 -6.00
N ALA A 22 -19.44 4.48 -5.14
CA ALA A 22 -20.51 5.40 -5.50
C ALA A 22 -20.00 6.83 -5.73
N ASP A 23 -18.99 7.28 -4.97
CA ASP A 23 -18.37 8.59 -5.18
C ASP A 23 -17.54 8.60 -6.46
N VAL A 24 -16.84 7.50 -6.76
CA VAL A 24 -16.12 7.32 -8.04
C VAL A 24 -17.08 7.37 -9.22
N GLY A 25 -18.24 6.71 -9.13
CA GLY A 25 -19.27 6.75 -10.17
C GLY A 25 -19.89 8.14 -10.37
N LYS A 26 -19.99 8.96 -9.31
CA LYS A 26 -20.44 10.36 -9.44
C LYS A 26 -19.40 11.25 -10.10
N PHE A 27 -18.12 10.98 -9.89
CA PHE A 27 -17.02 11.71 -10.53
C PHE A 27 -16.91 11.36 -12.02
N ASP A 28 -17.00 10.07 -12.34
CA ASP A 28 -16.85 9.55 -13.70
C ASP A 28 -18.20 9.46 -14.45
N GLN A 29 -19.08 10.46 -14.31
CA GLN A 29 -20.39 10.45 -14.96
C GLN A 29 -20.33 10.52 -16.49
N GLN A 30 -19.22 11.00 -17.06
CA GLN A 30 -19.07 11.21 -18.49
C GLN A 30 -18.60 9.94 -19.23
N ASP A 31 -17.57 9.25 -18.70
CA ASP A 31 -17.02 8.05 -19.36
C ASP A 31 -17.47 6.74 -18.70
N GLY A 32 -17.74 6.73 -17.38
CA GLY A 32 -18.15 5.56 -16.60
C GLY A 32 -17.18 4.37 -16.65
N SER A 33 -16.02 4.58 -17.26
CA SER A 33 -15.04 3.54 -17.59
C SER A 33 -14.21 3.17 -16.36
N LEU A 34 -13.92 4.13 -15.48
CA LEU A 34 -13.10 3.92 -14.30
C LEU A 34 -13.80 2.99 -13.31
N LEU A 35 -15.07 3.24 -13.01
CA LEU A 35 -15.86 2.37 -12.13
C LEU A 35 -15.90 0.94 -12.67
N ARG A 36 -16.20 0.79 -13.97
CA ARG A 36 -16.24 -0.53 -14.62
C ARG A 36 -14.89 -1.24 -14.55
N ASN A 37 -13.80 -0.52 -14.79
CA ASN A 37 -12.46 -1.09 -14.77
C ASN A 37 -12.03 -1.49 -13.34
N ILE A 38 -12.36 -0.68 -12.33
CA ILE A 38 -12.12 -1.03 -10.91
C ILE A 38 -12.92 -2.28 -10.54
N MET A 39 -14.18 -2.37 -10.95
CA MET A 39 -15.01 -3.55 -10.69
C MET A 39 -14.55 -4.79 -11.47
N ALA A 40 -13.81 -4.64 -12.57
CA ALA A 40 -13.30 -5.74 -13.39
C ALA A 40 -11.93 -6.26 -12.94
N ASN A 41 -11.05 -5.38 -12.43
CA ASN A 41 -9.72 -5.75 -11.96
C ASN A 41 -9.37 -5.00 -10.67
N THR A 42 -10.05 -5.36 -9.59
CA THR A 42 -9.97 -4.57 -8.35
C THR A 42 -8.59 -4.57 -7.74
N LYS A 43 -7.85 -5.70 -7.79
CA LYS A 43 -6.51 -5.78 -7.21
C LYS A 43 -5.54 -4.77 -7.83
N ARG A 44 -5.53 -4.65 -9.16
CA ARG A 44 -4.68 -3.68 -9.86
C ARG A 44 -5.02 -2.26 -9.46
N TYR A 45 -6.30 -1.93 -9.36
CA TYR A 45 -6.73 -0.58 -8.98
C TYR A 45 -6.44 -0.26 -7.51
N VAL A 46 -6.42 -1.25 -6.61
CA VAL A 46 -5.94 -1.03 -5.24
C VAL A 46 -4.48 -0.56 -5.27
N ASP A 47 -3.64 -1.23 -6.07
CA ASP A 47 -2.22 -0.90 -6.16
C ASP A 47 -1.98 0.47 -6.79
N LEU A 48 -2.70 0.80 -7.88
CA LEU A 48 -2.64 2.11 -8.54
C LEU A 48 -3.13 3.25 -7.65
N PHE A 49 -4.27 3.06 -6.97
CA PHE A 49 -4.78 4.08 -6.04
C PHE A 49 -3.81 4.30 -4.90
N SER A 50 -3.20 3.23 -4.38
CA SER A 50 -2.23 3.38 -3.32
C SER A 50 -0.99 4.16 -3.77
N GLN A 51 -0.50 3.95 -5.00
CA GLN A 51 0.59 4.78 -5.56
C GLN A 51 0.19 6.26 -5.70
N ALA A 52 -1.04 6.52 -6.13
CA ALA A 52 -1.56 7.88 -6.26
C ALA A 52 -1.69 8.56 -4.88
N ILE A 53 -2.18 7.81 -3.88
CA ILE A 53 -2.29 8.29 -2.50
C ILE A 53 -0.91 8.57 -1.91
N ASP A 54 0.07 7.69 -2.13
CA ASP A 54 1.45 7.92 -1.67
C ASP A 54 2.02 9.24 -2.23
N SER A 55 1.67 9.59 -3.48
CA SER A 55 2.08 10.85 -4.12
C SER A 55 1.33 12.09 -3.61
N LEU A 56 0.14 11.91 -3.04
CA LEU A 56 -0.76 12.98 -2.58
C LEU A 56 -0.80 13.10 -1.05
N MET A 57 0.05 12.34 -0.34
CA MET A 57 0.02 12.29 1.11
C MET A 57 0.46 13.63 1.72
N PRO A 58 -0.36 14.26 2.58
CA PRO A 58 0.00 15.52 3.23
C PRO A 58 1.06 15.31 4.32
N ALA A 59 1.70 16.41 4.72
CA ALA A 59 2.58 16.40 5.88
C ALA A 59 1.76 16.12 7.17
N PRO A 60 2.34 15.40 8.16
CA PRO A 60 1.69 15.20 9.44
C PRO A 60 1.50 16.55 10.16
N THR A 61 0.34 16.75 10.77
CA THR A 61 0.03 17.97 11.54
C THR A 61 0.37 17.87 13.02
N VAL A 62 0.68 16.65 13.47
CA VAL A 62 1.10 16.34 14.83
C VAL A 62 2.59 16.05 14.82
N ASP A 63 3.30 16.44 15.89
CA ASP A 63 4.67 15.97 16.09
C ASP A 63 4.65 14.48 16.39
N ILE A 64 5.27 13.71 15.50
CA ILE A 64 5.33 12.28 15.65
C ILE A 64 6.72 11.86 16.09
N SER A 65 6.80 11.21 17.24
CA SER A 65 8.05 10.62 17.72
C SER A 65 8.49 9.49 16.80
N TYR A 66 9.77 9.50 16.43
CA TYR A 66 10.38 8.48 15.56
C TYR A 66 10.78 7.21 16.30
N GLU A 67 10.70 7.21 17.64
CA GLU A 67 11.11 6.10 18.49
C GLU A 67 10.00 5.07 18.73
N ASP A 68 8.75 5.41 18.36
CA ASP A 68 7.58 4.61 18.69
C ASP A 68 7.35 3.43 17.72
N ASP A 69 7.96 3.43 16.53
CA ASP A 69 7.67 2.44 15.48
C ASP A 69 8.91 2.07 14.63
N VAL A 70 9.09 0.77 14.37
CA VAL A 70 10.17 0.22 13.55
C VAL A 70 10.17 0.80 12.14
N ILE A 71 8.99 1.04 11.56
CA ILE A 71 8.90 1.63 10.21
C ILE A 71 9.45 3.07 10.20
N ASP A 72 9.41 3.79 11.32
CA ASP A 72 9.96 5.16 11.40
C ASP A 72 11.46 5.15 11.46
N VAL A 73 12.01 4.21 12.20
CA VAL A 73 13.46 3.99 12.23
C VAL A 73 13.95 3.70 10.82
N ILE A 74 13.25 2.86 10.05
CA ILE A 74 13.58 2.57 8.64
C ILE A 74 13.49 3.84 7.77
N LEU A 75 12.41 4.63 7.88
CA LEU A 75 12.25 5.88 7.13
C LEU A 75 13.30 6.93 7.52
N TYR A 76 13.66 7.01 8.80
CA TYR A 76 14.70 7.88 9.31
C TYR A 76 16.06 7.50 8.75
N GLN A 77 16.42 6.21 8.79
CA GLN A 77 17.65 5.69 8.20
C GLN A 77 17.72 6.00 6.70
N ARG A 78 16.60 5.86 5.97
CA ARG A 78 16.52 6.25 4.55
C ARG A 78 16.84 7.72 4.34
N ARG A 79 16.19 8.62 5.09
CA ARG A 79 16.44 10.07 5.00
C ARG A 79 17.89 10.41 5.28
N GLN A 80 18.50 9.77 6.28
CA GLN A 80 19.93 9.96 6.61
C GLN A 80 20.85 9.48 5.47
N ARG A 81 20.60 8.31 4.88
CA ARG A 81 21.39 7.81 3.73
C ARG A 81 21.25 8.73 2.51
N GLU A 82 20.04 9.22 2.22
CA GLU A 82 19.80 10.18 1.12
C GLU A 82 20.57 11.49 1.33
N LEU A 83 20.62 12.02 2.57
CA LEU A 83 21.37 13.22 2.92
C LEU A 83 22.89 13.01 2.73
N VAL A 84 23.43 11.87 3.19
CA VAL A 84 24.87 11.54 3.03
C VAL A 84 25.23 11.33 1.57
N ALA A 85 24.37 10.68 0.78
CA ALA A 85 24.58 10.52 -0.65
C ALA A 85 24.60 11.88 -1.38
N GLN A 86 23.68 12.78 -1.03
CA GLN A 86 23.65 14.14 -1.58
C GLN A 86 24.88 14.97 -1.19
N SER A 87 25.36 14.88 0.06
CA SER A 87 26.59 15.58 0.47
C SER A 87 27.83 15.05 -0.26
N ASN A 88 27.90 13.74 -0.49
CA ASN A 88 29.02 13.13 -1.20
C ASN A 88 28.98 13.43 -2.70
N ALA A 89 27.80 13.51 -3.31
CA ALA A 89 27.62 13.92 -4.70
C ALA A 89 28.05 15.38 -4.93
N ALA A 90 27.74 16.29 -4.00
CA ALA A 90 28.17 17.69 -4.05
C ALA A 90 29.70 17.85 -3.91
N ALA A 91 30.36 16.97 -3.16
CA ALA A 91 31.82 17.02 -2.95
C ALA A 91 32.66 16.46 -4.10
N THR A 92 32.12 15.50 -4.87
CA THR A 92 32.92 14.70 -5.82
C THR A 92 32.70 15.07 -7.29
N GLY A 93 31.80 16.01 -7.60
CA GLY A 93 31.57 16.57 -8.95
C GLY A 93 31.20 15.55 -10.04
N SER A 94 31.00 14.28 -9.67
CA SER A 94 30.76 13.18 -10.58
C SER A 94 29.26 12.90 -10.64
N MET A 95 28.65 13.35 -11.73
CA MET A 95 27.24 13.14 -12.06
C MET A 95 26.96 11.72 -12.59
N TYR A 96 27.83 10.75 -12.27
CA TYR A 96 27.78 9.39 -12.81
C TYR A 96 27.38 8.41 -11.71
N GLU A 97 26.15 7.91 -11.86
CA GLU A 97 25.65 6.62 -11.35
C GLU A 97 26.03 6.27 -9.92
N SER A 98 25.67 7.14 -8.96
CA SER A 98 25.26 6.61 -7.67
C SER A 98 24.11 5.62 -7.95
N GLY A 99 24.33 4.34 -7.62
CA GLY A 99 23.37 3.24 -7.66
C GLY A 99 22.15 3.45 -6.74
N ALA A 100 21.54 4.63 -6.81
CA ALA A 100 20.31 5.02 -6.14
C ALA A 100 19.10 4.20 -6.63
N ALA A 101 19.27 3.41 -7.69
CA ALA A 101 18.26 2.52 -8.24
C ALA A 101 18.12 1.19 -7.46
N ASP A 102 19.14 0.76 -6.68
CA ASP A 102 19.21 -0.63 -6.17
C ASP A 102 19.01 -0.79 -4.65
N THR A 103 18.53 0.26 -3.99
CA THR A 103 18.06 0.18 -2.59
C THR A 103 16.71 0.89 -2.41
N GLN A 104 15.87 0.81 -3.44
CA GLN A 104 14.51 1.32 -3.36
C GLN A 104 13.68 0.40 -2.47
N TYR A 105 13.50 0.79 -1.20
CA TYR A 105 12.61 0.09 -0.29
C TYR A 105 11.25 -0.15 -0.96
N PRO A 106 10.71 -1.38 -0.89
CA PRO A 106 9.44 -1.66 -1.51
C PRO A 106 8.37 -0.75 -0.87
N PRO A 107 7.45 -0.16 -1.67
CA PRO A 107 6.44 0.75 -1.14
C PRO A 107 5.55 0.07 -0.10
N MET A 108 5.39 -1.25 -0.17
CA MET A 108 4.72 -2.08 0.85
C MET A 108 5.35 -1.96 2.25
N LEU A 109 6.66 -1.71 2.36
CA LEU A 109 7.34 -1.52 3.64
C LEU A 109 7.05 -0.15 4.24
N THR A 110 7.02 0.89 3.40
CA THR A 110 6.82 2.27 3.85
C THR A 110 5.34 2.62 4.03
N ARG A 111 4.44 1.88 3.38
CA ARG A 111 2.99 2.14 3.41
C ARG A 111 2.37 1.63 4.70
N ARG A 112 1.91 2.56 5.54
CA ARG A 112 1.26 2.29 6.85
C ARG A 112 -0.26 2.21 6.81
N TYR A 113 -0.83 2.25 5.62
CA TYR A 113 -2.28 2.22 5.44
C TYR A 113 -2.68 1.18 4.40
N ALA A 114 -3.89 0.66 4.54
CA ALA A 114 -4.51 -0.23 3.57
C ALA A 114 -5.63 0.53 2.83
N VAL A 115 -5.73 0.30 1.52
CA VAL A 115 -6.81 0.85 0.69
C VAL A 115 -7.88 -0.22 0.50
N TYR A 116 -9.13 0.15 0.77
CA TYR A 116 -10.30 -0.70 0.57
C TYR A 116 -11.28 -0.03 -0.37
N PHE A 117 -11.89 -0.80 -1.25
CA PHE A 117 -13.02 -0.34 -2.05
C PHE A 117 -14.32 -0.82 -1.44
N GLN A 118 -15.22 0.12 -1.20
CA GLN A 118 -16.58 -0.18 -0.79
C GLN A 118 -17.47 -0.32 -2.04
N PRO A 119 -18.16 -1.45 -2.22
CA PRO A 119 -19.05 -1.64 -3.36
C PRO A 119 -20.21 -0.63 -3.32
N PRO A 120 -20.75 -0.22 -4.48
CA PRO A 120 -21.90 0.67 -4.52
C PRO A 120 -23.12 -0.01 -3.88
N ALA A 121 -23.94 0.75 -3.14
CA ALA A 121 -25.09 0.21 -2.40
C ALA A 121 -26.10 -0.56 -3.27
N ASN A 122 -26.18 -0.23 -4.56
CA ASN A 122 -27.06 -0.91 -5.51
C ASN A 122 -26.50 -2.25 -6.03
N GLN A 123 -25.29 -2.65 -5.63
CA GLN A 123 -24.71 -3.92 -6.04
C GLN A 123 -25.44 -5.08 -5.37
N LYS A 124 -26.13 -5.89 -6.18
CA LYS A 124 -26.82 -7.08 -5.71
C LYS A 124 -25.83 -8.09 -5.16
N ALA A 125 -26.04 -8.51 -3.91
CA ALA A 125 -25.28 -9.60 -3.32
C ALA A 125 -25.63 -10.94 -4.00
N LEU A 126 -24.60 -11.70 -4.33
CA LEU A 126 -24.71 -13.03 -4.93
C LEU A 126 -24.75 -14.11 -3.85
N ALA A 127 -25.40 -15.24 -4.14
CA ALA A 127 -25.23 -16.45 -3.35
C ALA A 127 -23.92 -17.16 -3.76
N VAL A 128 -23.31 -17.90 -2.84
CA VAL A 128 -22.03 -18.61 -3.09
C VAL A 128 -22.11 -19.52 -4.33
N ARG A 129 -23.25 -20.18 -4.54
CA ARG A 129 -23.50 -21.05 -5.71
C ARG A 129 -23.50 -20.33 -7.06
N ASP A 130 -23.73 -19.02 -7.06
CA ASP A 130 -23.79 -18.21 -8.28
C ASP A 130 -22.41 -17.63 -8.66
N VAL A 131 -21.39 -17.83 -7.80
CA VAL A 131 -20.02 -17.39 -8.06
C VAL A 131 -19.34 -18.38 -9.01
N SER A 132 -18.89 -17.87 -10.16
CA SER A 132 -18.27 -18.67 -11.22
C SER A 132 -16.98 -18.03 -11.73
N GLY A 133 -16.21 -18.75 -12.56
CA GLY A 133 -14.94 -18.26 -13.10
C GLY A 133 -15.05 -16.95 -13.90
N ARG A 134 -16.24 -16.60 -14.39
CA ARG A 134 -16.50 -15.30 -15.05
C ARG A 134 -16.30 -14.09 -14.14
N GLN A 135 -16.32 -14.30 -12.82
CA GLN A 135 -16.16 -13.25 -11.80
C GLN A 135 -14.74 -13.21 -11.23
N MET A 136 -13.81 -14.02 -11.75
CA MET A 136 -12.43 -14.02 -11.29
C MET A 136 -11.77 -12.65 -11.55
N GLY A 137 -11.24 -12.02 -10.50
CA GLY A 137 -10.65 -10.68 -10.57
C GLY A 137 -11.65 -9.51 -10.39
N HIS A 138 -12.95 -9.80 -10.43
CA HIS A 138 -14.01 -8.80 -10.25
C HIS A 138 -14.31 -8.52 -8.76
N LEU A 139 -14.79 -7.31 -8.46
CA LEU A 139 -15.35 -6.99 -7.15
C LEU A 139 -16.77 -7.58 -7.04
N VAL A 140 -16.91 -8.66 -6.29
CA VAL A 140 -18.21 -9.31 -6.02
C VAL A 140 -18.60 -9.16 -4.56
N THR A 141 -19.90 -8.94 -4.33
CA THR A 141 -20.49 -8.98 -2.98
C THR A 141 -21.22 -10.31 -2.81
N VAL A 142 -20.88 -11.06 -1.76
CA VAL A 142 -21.48 -12.37 -1.46
C VAL A 142 -22.19 -12.32 -0.12
N ARG A 143 -23.37 -12.93 -0.02
CA ARG A 143 -24.12 -13.07 1.23
C ARG A 143 -24.09 -14.53 1.70
N GLY A 144 -23.81 -14.74 2.98
CA GLY A 144 -23.76 -16.07 3.59
C GLY A 144 -23.76 -16.02 5.11
N ILE A 145 -23.65 -17.20 5.73
CA ILE A 145 -23.52 -17.38 7.18
C ILE A 145 -22.08 -17.82 7.47
N VAL A 146 -21.41 -17.15 8.39
CA VAL A 146 -20.06 -17.53 8.83
C VAL A 146 -20.18 -18.67 9.82
N THR A 147 -19.63 -19.85 9.48
CA THR A 147 -19.73 -21.06 10.31
C THR A 147 -18.49 -21.29 11.16
N ARG A 148 -17.33 -20.81 10.72
CA ARG A 148 -16.04 -20.97 11.41
C ARG A 148 -15.20 -19.72 11.23
N VAL A 149 -14.64 -19.25 12.33
CA VAL A 149 -13.63 -18.19 12.38
C VAL A 149 -12.36 -18.79 12.95
N THR A 150 -11.20 -18.38 12.42
CA THR A 150 -9.89 -18.76 12.96
C THR A 150 -9.27 -17.59 13.70
N ASP A 151 -8.36 -17.88 14.62
CA ASP A 151 -7.60 -16.85 15.31
C ASP A 151 -6.72 -16.04 14.34
N VAL A 152 -6.38 -14.82 14.77
CA VAL A 152 -5.52 -13.91 14.02
C VAL A 152 -4.12 -14.52 13.91
N LYS A 153 -3.60 -14.57 12.68
CA LYS A 153 -2.24 -15.01 12.39
C LYS A 153 -1.50 -13.88 11.69
N PRO A 154 -0.28 -13.51 12.13
CA PRO A 154 0.52 -12.54 11.42
C PRO A 154 0.94 -13.12 10.06
N PHE A 155 0.86 -12.29 9.01
CA PHE A 155 1.37 -12.62 7.68
C PHE A 155 2.53 -11.68 7.35
N MET A 156 3.63 -12.26 6.89
CA MET A 156 4.77 -11.47 6.44
C MET A 156 4.49 -10.89 5.06
N VAL A 157 4.71 -9.58 4.93
CA VAL A 157 4.54 -8.83 3.67
C VAL A 157 5.90 -8.56 3.04
N VAL A 158 6.89 -8.18 3.86
CA VAL A 158 8.26 -7.93 3.44
C VAL A 158 9.20 -8.62 4.42
N CYS A 159 10.16 -9.38 3.90
CA CYS A 159 11.24 -9.96 4.67
C CYS A 159 12.51 -9.12 4.49
N ALA A 160 13.14 -8.70 5.58
CA ALA A 160 14.39 -7.96 5.57
C ALA A 160 15.53 -8.87 6.01
N TYR A 161 16.57 -8.99 5.18
CA TYR A 161 17.78 -9.76 5.46
C TYR A 161 18.92 -8.78 5.70
N SER A 162 19.53 -8.83 6.88
CA SER A 162 20.70 -8.03 7.24
C SER A 162 21.96 -8.88 7.20
N CYS A 163 23.02 -8.38 6.56
CA CYS A 163 24.34 -9.01 6.59
C CYS A 163 25.15 -8.51 7.79
N ASP A 164 25.55 -9.40 8.69
CA ASP A 164 26.33 -9.04 9.89
C ASP A 164 27.75 -8.53 9.58
N GLN A 165 28.31 -8.87 8.41
CA GLN A 165 29.68 -8.45 8.05
C GLN A 165 29.74 -7.07 7.39
N CYS A 166 28.84 -6.79 6.44
CA CYS A 166 28.86 -5.52 5.70
C CYS A 166 27.74 -4.56 6.11
N GLY A 167 26.78 -4.99 6.93
CA GLY A 167 25.66 -4.17 7.39
C GLY A 167 24.63 -3.85 6.30
N TYR A 168 24.72 -4.47 5.12
CA TYR A 168 23.77 -4.25 4.03
C TYR A 168 22.46 -5.01 4.30
N GLU A 169 21.35 -4.40 3.88
CA GLU A 169 19.99 -4.94 4.06
C GLU A 169 19.35 -5.22 2.70
N ILE A 170 18.72 -6.38 2.55
CA ILE A 170 17.98 -6.79 1.36
C ILE A 170 16.51 -6.98 1.73
N PHE A 171 15.60 -6.42 0.95
CA PHE A 171 14.16 -6.52 1.18
C PHE A 171 13.49 -7.40 0.12
N GLN A 172 12.86 -8.50 0.56
CA GLN A 172 12.11 -9.42 -0.30
C GLN A 172 10.60 -9.24 -0.07
N GLU A 173 9.85 -8.89 -1.11
CA GLU A 173 8.38 -8.83 -1.05
C GLU A 173 7.78 -10.24 -1.12
N VAL A 174 6.91 -10.56 -0.15
CA VAL A 174 6.25 -11.86 -0.03
C VAL A 174 4.85 -11.78 -0.62
N THR A 175 4.69 -12.28 -1.84
CA THR A 175 3.39 -12.28 -2.54
C THR A 175 2.63 -13.60 -2.37
N GLN A 176 3.32 -14.67 -2.00
CA GLN A 176 2.77 -16.02 -1.91
C GLN A 176 2.81 -16.56 -0.47
N LYS A 177 1.95 -17.53 -0.17
CA LYS A 177 1.91 -18.19 1.15
C LYS A 177 3.18 -18.97 1.48
N GLN A 178 3.89 -19.43 0.46
CA GLN A 178 5.17 -20.12 0.56
C GLN A 178 6.17 -19.33 -0.26
N PHE A 179 7.33 -19.04 0.31
CA PHE A 179 8.43 -18.37 -0.38
C PHE A 179 9.74 -18.99 0.12
N THR A 180 10.78 -18.93 -0.72
CA THR A 180 12.12 -19.38 -0.36
C THR A 180 12.91 -18.17 0.17
N PRO A 181 13.53 -18.27 1.34
CA PRO A 181 14.44 -17.23 1.82
C PRO A 181 15.63 -17.03 0.90
N LEU A 182 16.18 -15.82 0.88
CA LEU A 182 17.37 -15.44 0.11
C LEU A 182 18.67 -15.82 0.84
#